data_AF-A0A086AQR0-F1
#
_entry.id   AF-A0A086AQR0-F1
#
_cell.length_a   1.000
_cell.length_b   1.000
_cell.length_c   1.000
_cell.angle_alpha   90.00
_cell.angle_beta   90.00
_cell.angle_gamma   90.00
#
_symmetry.space_group_name_H-M   'P 1'
#
loop_
_entity.id
_entity.type
_entity.pdbx_description
1 polymer ?
#
loop_
_entity_poly.entity_id
_entity_poly.type
_entity_poly.pdbx_seq_one_letter_code
_entity_poly.pdbx_strand_id
1 'polypeptide(L)'
;MQSFLIFTQNYEKVKILISEPCHENWNEMTLDEKERFCNVCSKTVHDFSGFSDEDLVNTFKTNKNVCGKFTGDQLGRNLDFHC
;
A
#
# COMPACT_ATOMS: atom_id res chain seq x y z
N MET A 1 -43.28 10.73 -4.38
CA MET A 1 -42.25 11.31 -5.27
C MET A 1 -41.03 11.60 -4.43
N GLN A 2 -39.88 11.07 -4.88
CA GLN A 2 -38.50 11.28 -4.40
C GLN A 2 -38.09 10.59 -3.08
N SER A 3 -37.72 9.31 -3.24
CA SER A 3 -36.60 8.69 -2.52
C SER A 3 -35.31 9.43 -2.85
N PHE A 4 -34.42 9.73 -1.89
CA PHE A 4 -32.98 9.86 -2.13
C PHE A 4 -32.17 9.71 -0.83
N LEU A 5 -31.61 8.50 -0.68
CA LEU A 5 -30.30 8.15 -0.14
C LEU A 5 -29.85 8.75 1.21
N ILE A 6 -29.90 7.90 2.23
CA ILE A 6 -28.95 7.94 3.34
C ILE A 6 -27.55 7.72 2.72
N PHE A 7 -26.84 8.78 2.34
CA PHE A 7 -25.40 8.72 2.11
C PHE A 7 -24.72 8.59 3.48
N THR A 8 -24.83 7.43 4.12
CA THR A 8 -23.77 7.02 5.05
C THR A 8 -22.58 6.68 4.17
N GLN A 9 -21.72 7.65 3.89
CA GLN A 9 -20.36 7.37 3.43
C GLN A 9 -19.69 6.59 4.57
N ASN A 10 -19.79 5.26 4.53
CA ASN A 10 -18.99 4.38 5.36
C ASN A 10 -17.55 4.51 4.87
N TYR A 11 -16.84 5.50 5.41
CA TYR A 11 -15.43 5.68 5.17
C TYR A 11 -14.70 4.65 6.05
N GLU A 12 -14.15 3.60 5.45
CA GLU A 12 -13.22 2.72 6.16
C GLU A 12 -11.81 3.31 6.01
N LYS A 13 -11.27 3.83 7.12
CA LYS A 13 -9.89 4.35 7.16
C LYS A 13 -8.92 3.18 7.13
N VAL A 14 -8.17 3.04 6.06
CA VAL A 14 -7.04 2.12 6.00
C VAL A 14 -5.77 2.89 6.32
N LYS A 15 -5.00 2.39 7.28
CA LYS A 15 -3.67 2.93 7.60
C LYS A 15 -2.62 1.91 7.18
N ILE A 16 -1.70 2.34 6.32
CA ILE A 16 -0.50 1.55 6.04
C ILE A 16 0.49 1.79 7.17
N LEU A 17 0.76 0.75 7.94
CA LEU A 17 1.76 0.75 9.01
C LEU A 17 2.87 -0.22 8.62
N ILE A 18 4.10 0.26 8.64
CA ILE A 18 5.28 -0.58 8.46
C ILE A 18 5.73 -1.05 9.84
N SER A 19 5.42 -2.31 10.18
CA SER A 19 5.85 -2.90 11.46
C SER A 19 7.37 -3.11 11.52
N GLU A 20 7.97 -3.46 10.38
CA GLU A 20 9.40 -3.72 10.27
C GLU A 20 9.98 -2.91 9.11
N PRO A 21 10.53 -1.71 9.37
CA PRO A 21 11.15 -0.91 8.32
C PRO A 21 12.38 -1.66 7.81
N CYS A 22 12.31 -2.10 6.55
CA CYS A 22 13.48 -2.60 5.87
C CYS A 22 14.37 -1.42 5.51
N HIS A 23 15.59 -1.39 6.05
CA HIS A 23 16.58 -0.35 5.73
C HIS A 23 17.50 -0.77 4.57
N GLU A 24 17.15 -1.81 3.81
CA GLU A 24 17.91 -2.14 2.60
C GLU A 24 17.75 -1.04 1.55
N ASN A 25 18.86 -0.77 0.87
CA ASN A 25 18.89 0.17 -0.23
C ASN A 25 18.21 -0.48 -1.45
N TRP A 26 17.06 0.06 -1.85
CA TRP A 26 16.35 -0.35 -3.07
C TRP A 26 17.26 -0.40 -4.30
N ASN A 27 18.27 0.48 -4.39
CA ASN A 27 19.20 0.53 -5.52
C ASN A 27 20.23 -0.61 -5.50
N GLU A 28 20.49 -1.22 -4.34
CA GLU A 28 21.45 -2.32 -4.18
C GLU A 28 20.82 -3.71 -4.34
N MET A 29 19.48 -3.80 -4.37
CA MET A 29 18.78 -5.06 -4.60
C MET A 29 19.04 -5.59 -6.02
N THR A 30 19.05 -6.91 -6.17
CA THR A 30 19.16 -7.54 -7.49
C THR A 30 17.91 -7.23 -8.31
N LEU A 31 18.10 -6.70 -9.52
CA LEU A 31 17.02 -6.52 -10.50
C LEU A 31 16.66 -7.89 -11.06
N ASP A 32 15.51 -8.44 -10.66
CA ASP A 32 14.95 -9.62 -11.29
C ASP A 32 13.70 -9.21 -12.07
N GLU A 33 13.91 -8.88 -13.35
CA GLU A 33 12.98 -8.57 -14.44
C GLU A 33 11.81 -7.57 -14.21
N LYS A 34 11.08 -7.60 -13.08
CA LYS A 34 10.03 -6.63 -12.67
C LYS A 34 9.88 -6.46 -11.16
N GLU A 35 10.53 -7.28 -10.35
CA GLU A 35 10.32 -7.34 -8.90
C GLU A 35 11.68 -7.47 -8.20
N ARG A 36 11.88 -6.79 -7.07
CA ARG A 36 13.15 -6.87 -6.31
C ARG A 36 12.92 -7.77 -5.12
N PHE A 37 13.81 -8.72 -4.86
CA PHE A 37 13.74 -9.54 -3.65
C PHE A 37 14.62 -8.95 -2.56
N CYS A 38 14.05 -8.71 -1.38
CA CYS A 38 14.81 -8.27 -0.21
C CYS A 38 15.28 -9.48 0.58
N ASN A 39 16.58 -9.63 0.76
CA ASN A 39 17.15 -10.74 1.52
C ASN A 39 16.93 -10.58 3.03
N VAL A 40 16.87 -9.34 3.53
CA VAL A 40 16.65 -9.06 4.95
C VAL A 40 15.26 -9.48 5.42
N CYS A 41 14.21 -9.08 4.70
CA CYS A 41 12.85 -9.48 5.05
C CYS A 41 12.38 -10.76 4.35
N SER A 42 13.22 -11.33 3.46
CA SER A 42 12.92 -12.51 2.64
C SER A 42 11.59 -12.40 1.91
N LYS A 43 11.27 -11.20 1.42
CA LYS A 43 10.02 -10.89 0.70
C LYS A 43 10.33 -10.18 -0.60
N THR A 44 9.43 -10.38 -1.55
CA THR A 44 9.39 -9.58 -2.78
C THR A 44 8.96 -8.15 -2.44
N VAL A 45 9.78 -7.20 -2.87
CA VAL A 45 9.57 -5.77 -2.74
C VAL A 45 9.00 -5.23 -4.05
N HIS A 46 7.76 -4.74 -3.99
CA HIS A 46 7.10 -4.09 -5.11
C HIS A 46 7.19 -2.58 -4.99
N ASP A 47 7.30 -1.87 -6.11
CA ASP A 47 7.30 -0.41 -6.11
C ASP A 47 5.85 0.12 -6.10
N PHE A 48 5.41 0.67 -4.96
CA PHE A 48 4.12 1.31 -4.81
C PHE A 48 4.19 2.84 -4.89
N SER A 49 5.37 3.40 -5.18
CA SER A 49 5.58 4.86 -5.19
C SER A 49 4.67 5.59 -6.18
N GLY A 50 4.18 4.89 -7.22
CA GLY A 50 3.25 5.41 -8.23
C GLY A 50 1.79 5.02 -8.04
N PHE A 51 1.43 4.29 -6.98
CA PHE A 51 0.07 3.80 -6.78
C PHE A 51 -0.82 4.85 -6.11
N SER A 52 -2.08 4.90 -6.53
CA SER A 52 -3.12 5.71 -5.87
C SER A 52 -3.58 5.08 -4.57
N ASP A 53 -4.25 5.85 -3.71
CA ASP A 53 -4.78 5.35 -2.43
C ASP A 53 -5.77 4.20 -2.63
N GLU A 54 -6.58 4.27 -3.68
CA GLU A 54 -7.50 3.21 -4.09
C GLU A 54 -6.75 1.93 -4.47
N ASP A 55 -5.71 2.05 -5.30
CA ASP A 55 -4.91 0.89 -5.74
C ASP A 55 -4.15 0.26 -4.57
N LEU A 56 -3.60 1.07 -3.68
CA LEU A 56 -2.98 0.63 -2.44
C LEU A 56 -3.99 -0.16 -1.60
N VAL A 57 -5.15 0.42 -1.31
CA VAL A 57 -6.20 -0.23 -0.51
C VAL A 57 -6.65 -1.54 -1.15
N ASN A 58 -6.87 -1.58 -2.46
CA ASN A 58 -7.27 -2.81 -3.16
C ASN A 58 -6.19 -3.88 -3.14
N THR A 59 -4.91 -3.48 -3.24
CA THR A 59 -3.78 -4.40 -3.14
C THR A 59 -3.68 -4.98 -1.73
N PHE A 60 -3.78 -4.15 -0.69
CA PHE A 60 -3.66 -4.56 0.71
C PHE A 60 -4.90 -5.29 1.24
N LYS A 61 -6.09 -5.07 0.66
CA LYS A 61 -7.30 -5.86 0.95
C LYS A 61 -7.05 -7.35 0.68
N THR A 62 -6.33 -7.64 -0.40
CA THR A 62 -6.05 -9.01 -0.84
C THR A 62 -4.75 -9.55 -0.24
N ASN A 63 -3.70 -8.72 -0.22
CA ASN A 63 -2.35 -9.10 0.18
C ASN A 63 -1.86 -8.26 1.36
N LYS A 64 -2.05 -8.77 2.59
CA LYS A 64 -1.67 -8.06 3.83
C LYS A 64 -0.19 -8.16 4.19
N ASN A 65 0.58 -8.99 3.48
CA ASN A 65 1.96 -9.33 3.85
C ASN A 65 2.94 -9.10 2.70
N VAL A 66 2.85 -7.92 2.09
CA VAL A 66 3.73 -7.49 0.99
C VAL A 66 4.80 -6.55 1.53
N CYS A 67 6.03 -6.70 1.04
CA CYS A 67 7.06 -5.68 1.21
C CYS A 67 7.00 -4.73 0.01
N GLY A 68 7.18 -3.44 0.24
CA GLY A 68 7.05 -2.49 -0.83
C GLY A 68 7.73 -1.17 -0.54
N LYS A 69 8.08 -0.47 -1.62
CA LYS A 69 8.58 0.89 -1.55
C LYS A 69 7.39 1.84 -1.55
N PHE A 70 7.26 2.60 -0.47
CA PHE A 70 6.25 3.64 -0.31
C PHE A 70 6.93 5.00 -0.25
N THR A 71 6.27 6.04 -0.72
CA THR A 71 6.69 7.41 -0.43
C THR A 71 6.32 7.76 1.00
N GLY A 72 7.06 8.67 1.64
CA GLY A 72 6.77 9.13 3.00
C GLY A 72 5.34 9.65 3.14
N ASP A 73 4.81 10.22 2.07
CA ASP A 73 3.44 10.74 2.01
C ASP A 73 2.38 9.62 2.05
N GLN A 74 2.69 8.40 1.59
CA GLN A 74 1.76 7.26 1.63
C GLN A 74 1.70 6.59 3.01
N LEU A 75 2.69 6.82 3.88
CA LEU A 75 2.82 6.15 5.18
C LEU A 75 2.18 6.95 6.30
N GLY A 76 1.57 6.26 7.26
CA GLY A 76 1.08 6.87 8.50
C GLY A 76 -0.12 7.82 8.35
N ARG A 77 -0.70 7.96 7.15
CA ARG A 77 -1.94 8.70 6.93
C ARG A 77 -3.15 7.77 6.77
N ASN A 78 -4.34 8.34 6.90
CA ASN A 78 -5.58 7.65 6.56
C ASN A 78 -5.70 7.65 5.04
N LEU A 79 -5.73 6.47 4.44
CA LEU A 79 -6.17 6.31 3.07
C LEU A 79 -7.69 6.32 3.09
N ASP A 80 -8.26 7.40 2.58
CA ASP A 80 -9.70 7.53 2.42
C ASP A 80 -10.06 6.91 1.06
N PHE A 81 -10.79 5.80 1.10
CA PHE A 81 -11.34 5.20 -0.10
C PHE A 81 -12.84 5.46 -0.16
N HIS A 82 -13.31 6.04 -1.27
CA HIS A 82 -14.72 6.19 -1.56
C HIS A 82 -15.14 5.06 -2.49
N CYS A 83 -15.96 4.13 -1.98
CA CYS A 83 -16.53 3.04 -2.76
C CYS A 83 -17.85 3.46 -3.41
#